data_AF-A0A6M2CHW3-F1
#
_entry.id   AF-A0A6M2CHW3-F1
#
_cell.length_a   1.000
_cell.length_b   1.000
_cell.length_c   1.000
_cell.angle_alpha   90.00
_cell.angle_beta   90.00
_cell.angle_gamma   90.00
#
_symmetry.space_group_name_H-M   'P 1'
#
loop_
_entity.id
_entity.type
_entity.pdbx_description
1 polymer ?
#
loop_
_entity_poly.entity_id
_entity_poly.type
_entity_poly.pdbx_seq_one_letter_code
_entity_poly.pdbx_strand_id
1 'polypeptide(L)'
;GGTVVQANASKSVIASRIKGPDVATANAPSRSPAQARVIMSSSSWLFAVAVSVTLASSALAECVTYGFCGRDEDSDKPLPCAVKRKSAPLESSFLEEACPALVDGKAAYACCDAEQAAAFKAEYKSLTSLGVRKDSKCFKNFQNLVCQAFCSPRQSTFVAINGTSSSGEKLSATESVYAVHKNFAQQVYDACKDARTHVFGVKLMNFMCGKGGGRNCSPQRFLDFVGAVYSEGGYSPLKIRHVLTESPITVNGQTLEPFNPKIL
;
A
#
# COMPACT_ATOMS: atom_id res chain seq x y z
N GLY A 1 42.70 23.59 -45.28
CA GLY A 1 42.75 24.76 -44.37
C GLY A 1 42.12 24.32 -43.08
N GLY A 2 42.79 24.36 -41.93
CA GLY A 2 43.36 25.59 -41.34
C GLY A 2 42.19 26.32 -40.64
N THR A 3 42.16 26.62 -39.34
CA THR A 3 43.27 26.79 -38.39
C THR A 3 42.70 26.82 -36.96
N VAL A 4 43.56 26.41 -36.03
CA VAL A 4 43.56 26.56 -34.56
C VAL A 4 43.46 28.02 -34.11
N VAL A 5 42.79 28.31 -32.97
CA VAL A 5 43.21 29.25 -31.88
C VAL A 5 42.41 28.85 -30.62
N GLN A 6 42.94 28.20 -29.57
CA GLN A 6 43.96 28.53 -28.56
C GLN A 6 43.44 29.35 -27.35
N ALA A 7 43.88 28.88 -26.18
CA ALA A 7 43.55 29.23 -24.81
C ALA A 7 43.77 30.69 -24.40
N ASN A 8 43.18 31.09 -23.26
CA ASN A 8 43.98 31.79 -22.26
C ASN A 8 43.52 31.58 -20.81
N ALA A 9 44.50 31.36 -19.94
CA ALA A 9 44.38 31.31 -18.50
C ALA A 9 44.58 32.71 -17.90
N SER A 10 44.06 32.96 -16.70
CA SER A 10 44.70 33.90 -15.78
C SER A 10 44.37 33.57 -14.32
N LYS A 11 45.45 33.27 -13.59
CA LYS A 11 45.54 33.24 -12.13
C LYS A 11 45.39 34.66 -11.58
N SER A 12 44.87 34.80 -10.35
CA SER A 12 45.42 35.79 -9.44
C SER A 12 45.35 35.31 -8.00
N VAL A 13 46.53 35.28 -7.39
CA VAL A 13 46.84 35.02 -5.98
C VAL A 13 47.21 36.38 -5.41
N ILE A 14 46.58 36.82 -4.31
CA ILE A 14 47.22 37.75 -3.37
C ILE A 14 46.87 37.33 -1.95
N ALA A 15 47.91 36.84 -1.26
CA ALA A 15 47.99 36.73 0.19
C ALA A 15 48.56 38.04 0.76
N SER A 16 48.22 38.34 2.03
CA SER A 16 49.07 39.00 3.07
C SER A 16 48.22 39.91 3.98
N ARG A 17 48.52 40.20 5.24
CA ARG A 17 49.40 39.65 6.29
C ARG A 17 49.25 40.64 7.49
N ILE A 18 48.96 40.13 8.68
CA ILE A 18 49.47 40.49 10.04
C ILE A 18 49.52 41.98 10.48
N LYS A 19 48.90 42.30 11.64
CA LYS A 19 49.58 42.78 12.87
C LYS A 19 48.61 42.99 14.04
N GLY A 20 48.86 42.31 15.18
CA GLY A 20 48.63 42.89 16.53
C GLY A 20 49.81 43.82 16.89
N PRO A 21 50.13 44.10 18.17
CA PRO A 21 49.59 43.61 19.45
C PRO A 21 49.39 44.74 20.51
N ASP A 22 49.08 44.36 21.76
CA ASP A 22 49.57 44.90 23.06
C ASP A 22 48.66 44.30 24.17
N VAL A 23 49.03 43.32 25.01
CA VAL A 23 50.02 43.25 26.12
C VAL A 23 49.77 44.38 27.13
N ALA A 24 49.32 44.17 28.37
CA ALA A 24 49.98 43.55 29.53
C ALA A 24 48.93 43.46 30.69
N THR A 25 49.01 42.78 31.84
CA THR A 25 50.09 42.09 32.57
C THR A 25 49.48 41.31 33.76
N ALA A 26 50.03 40.11 33.99
CA ALA A 26 50.49 39.56 35.27
C ALA A 26 49.60 39.56 36.54
N ASN A 27 49.35 38.38 37.13
CA ASN A 27 50.27 37.69 38.05
C ASN A 27 49.62 36.44 38.69
N ALA A 28 50.41 35.37 38.78
CA ALA A 28 50.15 34.20 39.64
C ALA A 28 50.53 34.50 41.10
N PRO A 29 50.10 33.66 42.07
CA PRO A 29 51.07 32.66 42.54
C PRO A 29 50.47 31.28 42.89
N SER A 30 51.38 30.31 42.91
CA SER A 30 51.23 28.90 43.28
C SER A 30 50.75 28.64 44.71
N ARG A 31 49.98 27.57 44.93
CA ARG A 31 50.12 26.67 46.10
C ARG A 31 49.46 25.29 45.87
N SER A 32 50.13 24.29 46.42
CA SER A 32 49.89 22.83 46.39
C SER A 32 48.64 22.38 47.17
N PRO A 33 48.27 21.07 47.16
CA PRO A 33 46.91 20.58 47.35
C PRO A 33 46.54 20.41 48.84
N ALA A 34 45.38 20.93 49.22
CA ALA A 34 44.73 20.54 50.47
C ALA A 34 43.80 19.35 50.18
N GLN A 35 44.09 18.23 50.80
CA GLN A 35 43.32 17.00 50.73
C GLN A 35 41.90 17.22 51.28
N ALA A 36 40.88 16.98 50.45
CA ALA A 36 39.54 16.66 50.91
C ALA A 36 39.36 15.15 50.76
N ARG A 37 39.41 14.43 51.88
CA ARG A 37 39.07 13.01 51.97
C ARG A 37 37.61 12.82 51.57
N VAL A 38 37.38 12.18 50.42
CA VAL A 38 36.07 11.60 50.10
C VAL A 38 35.91 10.39 51.01
N ILE A 39 35.02 10.49 51.99
CA ILE A 39 34.58 9.36 52.80
C ILE A 39 33.81 8.44 51.85
N MET A 40 34.44 7.31 51.54
CA MET A 40 33.85 6.21 50.79
C MET A 40 32.82 5.55 51.72
N SER A 41 31.53 5.90 51.55
CA SER A 41 30.42 5.14 52.10
C SER A 41 29.76 4.35 50.97
N SER A 42 29.97 3.05 51.02
CA SER A 42 29.50 2.04 50.09
C SER A 42 27.97 1.89 50.14
N SER A 43 27.27 2.40 49.13
CA SER A 43 26.00 1.83 48.65
C SER A 43 25.55 2.51 47.34
N SER A 44 26.02 1.92 46.24
CA SER A 44 25.33 1.75 44.95
C SER A 44 24.72 2.97 44.23
N TRP A 45 25.60 3.63 43.49
CA TRP A 45 25.45 4.12 42.11
C TRP A 45 24.06 4.59 41.66
N LEU A 46 23.88 5.92 41.72
CA LEU A 46 22.96 6.68 40.88
C LEU A 46 23.34 6.50 39.39
N PHE A 47 22.63 5.65 38.67
CA PHE A 47 22.55 5.76 37.21
C PHE A 47 21.20 6.36 36.84
N ALA A 48 21.18 7.66 36.60
CA ALA A 48 20.09 8.28 35.86
C ALA A 48 20.21 7.85 34.39
N VAL A 49 19.62 6.69 34.06
CA VAL A 49 19.46 6.26 32.67
C VAL A 49 18.31 7.06 32.09
N ALA A 50 18.64 8.16 31.41
CA ALA A 50 17.70 8.82 30.51
C ALA A 50 17.46 7.88 29.32
N VAL A 51 16.44 7.02 29.44
CA VAL A 51 15.94 6.23 28.30
C VAL A 51 15.21 7.19 27.37
N SER A 52 15.95 7.78 26.44
CA SER A 52 15.37 8.44 25.28
C SER A 52 14.73 7.36 24.41
N VAL A 53 13.45 7.07 24.65
CA VAL A 53 12.63 6.31 23.70
C VAL A 53 12.47 7.20 22.48
N THR A 54 13.36 7.07 21.52
CA THR A 54 13.09 7.52 20.15
C THR A 54 11.95 6.66 19.65
N LEU A 55 10.72 7.17 19.69
CA LEU A 55 9.67 6.66 18.82
C LEU A 55 10.15 6.90 17.39
N ALA A 56 10.88 5.93 16.84
CA ALA A 56 10.95 5.77 15.40
C ALA A 56 9.50 5.60 14.96
N SER A 57 8.87 6.69 14.52
CA SER A 57 7.69 6.62 13.68
C SER A 57 8.16 5.97 12.38
N SER A 58 8.40 4.67 12.39
CA SER A 58 8.24 3.87 11.19
C SER A 58 6.77 4.05 10.84
N ALA A 59 6.51 5.03 9.97
CA ALA A 59 5.21 5.21 9.36
C ALA A 59 4.86 3.84 8.78
N LEU A 60 3.99 3.09 9.48
CA LEU A 60 3.52 1.81 8.99
C LEU A 60 2.89 2.11 7.64
N ALA A 61 3.51 1.59 6.57
CA ALA A 61 2.95 1.74 5.24
C ALA A 61 1.60 1.05 5.27
N GLU A 62 0.55 1.79 4.94
CA GLU A 62 -0.84 1.35 4.96
C GLU A 62 -1.29 0.90 3.58
N CYS A 63 -0.70 1.49 2.54
CA CYS A 63 -1.00 1.22 1.14
C CYS A 63 0.16 0.51 0.46
N VAL A 64 -0.17 -0.50 -0.33
CA VAL A 64 0.73 -1.20 -1.25
C VAL A 64 0.54 -0.76 -2.70
N THR A 65 -0.59 -0.13 -3.01
CA THR A 65 -0.84 0.55 -4.29
C THR A 65 -1.41 1.95 -4.10
N TYR A 66 -1.21 2.84 -5.08
CA TYR A 66 -1.91 4.13 -5.15
C TYR A 66 -1.74 4.81 -6.52
N GLY A 67 -2.82 5.29 -7.11
CA GLY A 67 -2.84 5.92 -8.45
C GLY A 67 -2.48 4.94 -9.56
N PHE A 68 -2.46 5.43 -10.80
CA PHE A 68 -2.10 4.65 -11.99
C PHE A 68 -0.72 5.04 -12.55
N CYS A 69 0.04 4.04 -13.02
CA CYS A 69 1.43 4.22 -13.48
C CYS A 69 1.73 3.64 -14.86
N GLY A 70 0.88 2.74 -15.34
CA GLY A 70 1.05 2.06 -16.62
C GLY A 70 -0.26 1.44 -17.06
N ARG A 71 -0.18 0.57 -18.05
CA ARG A 71 -1.33 -0.15 -18.61
C ARG A 71 -0.97 -1.62 -18.78
N ASP A 72 -1.95 -2.47 -18.62
CA ASP A 72 -1.83 -3.89 -18.94
C ASP A 72 -1.74 -4.06 -20.46
N GLU A 73 -0.79 -4.87 -20.94
CA GLU A 73 -0.53 -5.02 -22.38
C GLU A 73 -1.68 -5.73 -23.11
N ASP A 74 -2.35 -6.66 -22.43
CA ASP A 74 -3.42 -7.47 -23.02
C ASP A 74 -4.77 -6.75 -23.02
N SER A 75 -5.13 -6.13 -21.88
CA SER A 75 -6.45 -5.54 -21.67
C SER A 75 -6.50 -4.02 -21.82
N ASP A 76 -5.35 -3.36 -21.98
CA ASP A 76 -5.19 -1.91 -21.96
C ASP A 76 -5.78 -1.24 -20.70
N LYS A 77 -5.98 -1.99 -19.61
CA LYS A 77 -6.53 -1.43 -18.36
C LYS A 77 -5.43 -0.72 -17.59
N PRO A 78 -5.72 0.41 -16.92
CA PRO A 78 -4.72 1.12 -16.15
C PRO A 78 -4.24 0.27 -14.97
N LEU A 79 -2.91 0.12 -14.84
CA LEU A 79 -2.27 -0.61 -13.76
C LEU A 79 -1.98 0.33 -12.58
N PRO A 80 -2.28 -0.10 -11.34
CA PRO A 80 -1.99 0.72 -10.19
C PRO A 80 -0.49 0.78 -9.93
N CYS A 81 -0.01 1.90 -9.42
CA CYS A 81 1.38 2.03 -9.00
C CYS A 81 1.65 1.18 -7.75
N ALA A 82 2.76 0.44 -7.72
CA ALA A 82 3.26 -0.20 -6.50
C ALA A 82 3.98 0.85 -5.62
N VAL A 83 3.53 1.02 -4.37
CA VAL A 83 4.04 2.05 -3.46
C VAL A 83 4.11 1.55 -2.03
N LYS A 84 4.86 2.26 -1.17
CA LYS A 84 4.80 2.12 0.29
C LYS A 84 4.50 3.47 0.89
N ARG A 85 3.24 3.72 1.25
CA ARG A 85 2.79 5.03 1.76
C ARG A 85 1.68 4.89 2.79
N LYS A 86 1.40 5.98 3.49
CA LYS A 86 0.16 6.13 4.28
C LYS A 86 -1.05 6.31 3.36
N SER A 87 -2.22 5.96 3.87
CA SER A 87 -3.49 6.31 3.25
C SER A 87 -3.64 7.84 3.10
N ALA A 88 -4.39 8.27 2.10
CA ALA A 88 -4.61 9.67 1.78
C ALA A 88 -6.07 10.07 2.04
N PRO A 89 -6.35 11.33 2.41
CA PRO A 89 -7.71 11.82 2.45
C PRO A 89 -8.34 11.77 1.06
N LEU A 90 -9.57 11.29 0.99
CA LEU A 90 -10.42 11.26 -0.19
C LEU A 90 -11.83 11.70 0.20
N GLU A 91 -12.44 12.56 -0.63
CA GLU A 91 -13.83 12.97 -0.44
C GLU A 91 -14.75 11.75 -0.44
N SER A 92 -15.64 11.66 0.56
CA SER A 92 -16.50 10.48 0.76
C SER A 92 -17.36 10.18 -0.47
N SER A 93 -17.77 11.21 -1.21
CA SER A 93 -18.57 11.10 -2.42
C SER A 93 -17.95 10.19 -3.49
N PHE A 94 -16.62 10.10 -3.59
CA PHE A 94 -15.96 9.17 -4.52
C PHE A 94 -16.10 7.72 -4.07
N LEU A 95 -16.18 7.47 -2.76
CA LEU A 95 -16.29 6.13 -2.18
C LEU A 95 -17.74 5.71 -1.92
N GLU A 96 -18.69 6.62 -1.72
CA GLU A 96 -20.09 6.27 -1.44
C GLU A 96 -20.70 5.41 -2.55
N GLU A 97 -20.37 5.69 -3.81
CA GLU A 97 -20.86 4.90 -4.95
C GLU A 97 -19.97 3.70 -5.27
N ALA A 98 -18.65 3.85 -5.15
CA ALA A 98 -17.69 2.82 -5.53
C ALA A 98 -17.46 1.79 -4.42
N CYS A 99 -17.30 2.24 -3.18
CA CYS A 99 -16.88 1.46 -2.01
C CYS A 99 -17.62 1.89 -0.73
N PRO A 100 -18.95 1.74 -0.66
CA PRO A 100 -19.75 2.24 0.48
C PRO A 100 -19.34 1.63 1.83
N ALA A 101 -18.76 0.43 1.84
CA ALA A 101 -18.28 -0.24 3.05
C ALA A 101 -17.04 0.43 3.69
N LEU A 102 -16.38 1.35 2.97
CA LEU A 102 -15.22 2.10 3.46
C LEU A 102 -15.61 3.49 4.02
N VAL A 103 -16.88 3.89 3.90
CA VAL A 103 -17.36 5.20 4.36
C VAL A 103 -17.96 5.06 5.75
N ASP A 104 -17.39 5.77 6.72
CA ASP A 104 -17.83 5.79 8.12
C ASP A 104 -18.43 7.16 8.54
N GLY A 105 -18.76 8.01 7.56
CA GLY A 105 -19.39 9.32 7.80
C GLY A 105 -18.43 10.47 8.11
N LYS A 106 -17.12 10.32 7.82
CA LYS A 106 -16.09 11.37 7.92
C LYS A 106 -15.25 11.45 6.63
N ALA A 107 -14.29 12.38 6.59
CA ALA A 107 -13.22 12.37 5.58
C ALA A 107 -12.58 10.98 5.55
N ALA A 108 -12.75 10.27 4.45
CA ALA A 108 -12.31 8.89 4.33
C ALA A 108 -10.84 8.86 3.95
N TYR A 109 -10.03 8.16 4.74
CA TYR A 109 -8.68 7.82 4.32
C TYR A 109 -8.75 6.57 3.44
N ALA A 110 -8.06 6.61 2.30
CA ALA A 110 -8.07 5.53 1.33
C ALA A 110 -6.68 5.29 0.72
N CYS A 111 -6.47 4.07 0.25
CA CYS A 111 -5.30 3.69 -0.56
C CYS A 111 -5.57 3.81 -2.07
N CYS A 112 -6.58 4.58 -2.45
CA CYS A 112 -6.89 4.90 -3.83
C CYS A 112 -7.24 6.39 -3.98
N ASP A 113 -7.07 6.92 -5.19
CA ASP A 113 -7.50 8.28 -5.54
C ASP A 113 -8.88 8.28 -6.23
N ALA A 114 -9.36 9.48 -6.57
CA ALA A 114 -10.65 9.67 -7.23
C ALA A 114 -10.74 8.98 -8.61
N GLU A 115 -9.62 8.91 -9.35
CA GLU A 115 -9.58 8.27 -10.67
C GLU A 115 -9.73 6.75 -10.52
N GLN A 116 -9.03 6.15 -9.57
CA GLN A 116 -9.17 4.73 -9.24
C GLN A 116 -10.59 4.41 -8.74
N ALA A 117 -11.17 5.22 -7.86
CA ALA A 117 -12.54 5.03 -7.39
C ALA A 117 -13.56 5.06 -8.55
N ALA A 118 -13.39 5.99 -9.49
CA ALA A 118 -14.21 6.07 -10.70
C ALA A 118 -14.05 4.84 -11.61
N ALA A 119 -12.83 4.33 -11.76
CA ALA A 119 -12.56 3.11 -12.53
C ALA A 119 -13.28 1.89 -11.92
N PHE A 120 -13.23 1.70 -10.60
CA PHE A 120 -13.95 0.60 -9.94
C PHE A 120 -15.47 0.72 -10.11
N LYS A 121 -16.01 1.94 -9.99
CA LYS A 121 -17.44 2.20 -10.26
C LYS A 121 -17.84 1.78 -11.68
N ALA A 122 -16.98 2.03 -12.66
CA ALA A 122 -17.21 1.61 -14.04
C ALA A 122 -17.19 0.08 -14.19
N GLU A 123 -16.26 -0.63 -13.54
CA GLU A 123 -16.21 -2.10 -13.54
C GLU A 123 -17.47 -2.72 -12.91
N TYR A 124 -17.96 -2.14 -11.80
CA TYR A 124 -19.21 -2.60 -11.19
C TYR A 124 -20.43 -2.38 -12.08
N LYS A 125 -20.42 -1.33 -12.92
CA LYS A 125 -21.48 -1.11 -13.91
C LYS A 125 -21.57 -2.30 -14.88
N SER A 126 -20.44 -2.86 -15.31
CA SER A 126 -20.40 -4.04 -16.17
C SER A 126 -21.10 -5.25 -15.53
N LEU A 127 -20.89 -5.48 -14.23
CA LEU A 127 -21.61 -6.55 -13.49
C LEU A 127 -23.11 -6.29 -13.40
N THR A 128 -23.51 -5.03 -13.20
CA THR A 128 -24.94 -4.69 -13.17
C THR A 128 -25.59 -4.83 -14.55
N SER A 129 -24.85 -4.56 -15.63
CA SER A 129 -25.30 -4.81 -17.01
C SER A 129 -25.45 -6.30 -17.31
N LEU A 130 -24.63 -7.17 -16.68
CA LEU A 130 -24.85 -8.62 -16.69
C LEU A 130 -26.08 -9.05 -15.87
N GLY A 131 -26.78 -8.12 -15.24
CA GLY A 131 -28.01 -8.39 -14.49
C GLY A 131 -27.77 -8.80 -13.05
N VAL A 132 -26.65 -8.41 -12.43
CA VAL A 132 -26.46 -8.53 -10.97
C VAL A 132 -27.06 -7.31 -10.28
N ARG A 133 -27.99 -7.56 -9.35
CA ARG A 133 -28.63 -6.49 -8.56
C ARG A 133 -27.67 -5.84 -7.57
N LYS A 134 -27.56 -4.51 -7.61
CA LYS A 134 -26.71 -3.71 -6.71
C LYS A 134 -27.06 -3.90 -5.22
N ASP A 135 -28.33 -4.08 -4.92
CA ASP A 135 -28.84 -4.25 -3.57
C ASP A 135 -28.70 -5.68 -3.03
N SER A 136 -28.32 -6.63 -3.88
CA SER A 136 -28.15 -8.04 -3.49
C SER A 136 -26.95 -8.23 -2.56
N LYS A 137 -27.05 -9.21 -1.66
CA LYS A 137 -25.93 -9.64 -0.81
C LYS A 137 -24.70 -10.03 -1.65
N CYS A 138 -24.89 -10.71 -2.79
CA CYS A 138 -23.79 -11.05 -3.68
C CYS A 138 -22.99 -9.81 -4.08
N PHE A 139 -23.66 -8.79 -4.62
CA PHE A 139 -23.01 -7.60 -5.12
C PHE A 139 -22.31 -6.81 -4.01
N LYS A 140 -22.97 -6.59 -2.88
CA LYS A 140 -22.39 -5.83 -1.75
C LYS A 140 -21.13 -6.48 -1.21
N ASN A 141 -21.12 -7.81 -1.07
CA ASN A 141 -19.99 -8.53 -0.53
C ASN A 141 -18.84 -8.67 -1.53
N PHE A 142 -19.16 -8.87 -2.81
CA PHE A 142 -18.18 -8.79 -3.90
C PHE A 142 -17.54 -7.39 -3.97
N GLN A 143 -18.35 -6.34 -3.94
CA GLN A 143 -17.90 -4.95 -3.94
C GLN A 143 -16.99 -4.67 -2.75
N ASN A 144 -17.36 -5.10 -1.54
CA ASN A 144 -16.51 -4.95 -0.36
C ASN A 144 -15.16 -5.68 -0.51
N LEU A 145 -15.16 -6.93 -1.01
CA LEU A 145 -13.93 -7.69 -1.24
C LEU A 145 -12.96 -6.92 -2.16
N VAL A 146 -13.44 -6.45 -3.31
CA VAL A 146 -12.64 -5.70 -4.29
C VAL A 146 -12.19 -4.35 -3.74
N CYS A 147 -13.11 -3.60 -3.12
CA CYS A 147 -12.79 -2.31 -2.50
C CYS A 147 -11.70 -2.41 -1.45
N GLN A 148 -11.69 -3.47 -0.66
CA GLN A 148 -10.69 -3.64 0.39
C GLN A 148 -9.32 -3.94 -0.22
N ALA A 149 -9.28 -4.70 -1.31
CA ALA A 149 -8.05 -4.99 -2.04
C ALA A 149 -7.34 -3.73 -2.57
N PHE A 150 -8.08 -2.66 -2.89
CA PHE A 150 -7.54 -1.49 -3.60
C PHE A 150 -7.61 -0.16 -2.84
N CYS A 151 -8.65 0.04 -2.04
CA CYS A 151 -8.95 1.33 -1.42
C CYS A 151 -8.87 1.31 0.12
N SER A 152 -8.76 0.13 0.75
CA SER A 152 -8.73 0.05 2.21
C SER A 152 -7.61 0.91 2.81
N PRO A 153 -7.86 1.72 3.86
CA PRO A 153 -6.79 2.46 4.55
C PRO A 153 -5.81 1.56 5.30
N ARG A 154 -6.04 0.23 5.31
CA ARG A 154 -5.17 -0.77 5.93
C ARG A 154 -4.78 -1.86 4.93
N GLN A 155 -4.77 -1.54 3.64
CA GLN A 155 -4.53 -2.47 2.53
C GLN A 155 -3.32 -3.39 2.77
N SER A 156 -2.20 -2.84 3.27
CA SER A 156 -0.96 -3.59 3.55
C SER A 156 -1.10 -4.66 4.64
N THR A 157 -2.18 -4.66 5.42
CA THR A 157 -2.39 -5.70 6.45
C THR A 157 -2.81 -7.03 5.84
N PHE A 158 -3.37 -7.03 4.64
CA PHE A 158 -3.89 -8.25 4.00
C PHE A 158 -3.57 -8.35 2.50
N VAL A 159 -2.98 -7.33 1.88
CA VAL A 159 -2.47 -7.35 0.51
C VAL A 159 -0.96 -7.10 0.47
N ALA A 160 -0.23 -7.88 -0.34
CA ALA A 160 1.16 -7.63 -0.69
C ALA A 160 1.35 -7.57 -2.21
N ILE A 161 2.31 -6.79 -2.69
CA ILE A 161 2.74 -6.85 -4.09
C ILE A 161 3.70 -8.03 -4.27
N ASN A 162 3.45 -8.82 -5.32
CA ASN A 162 4.23 -9.99 -5.69
C ASN A 162 4.84 -9.91 -7.10
N GLY A 163 4.45 -8.90 -7.88
CA GLY A 163 5.02 -8.65 -9.21
C GLY A 163 4.87 -7.18 -9.59
N THR A 164 5.88 -6.66 -10.29
CA THR A 164 5.87 -5.30 -10.83
C THR A 164 6.45 -5.27 -12.24
N SER A 165 5.97 -4.36 -13.07
CA SER A 165 6.63 -3.96 -14.32
C SER A 165 7.09 -2.50 -14.21
N SER A 166 8.14 -2.15 -14.94
CA SER A 166 8.64 -0.78 -15.00
C SER A 166 8.05 -0.06 -16.20
N SER A 167 7.40 1.08 -15.95
CA SER A 167 6.95 2.01 -16.99
C SER A 167 7.54 3.39 -16.67
N GLY A 168 8.84 3.55 -16.94
CA GLY A 168 9.60 4.75 -16.60
C GLY A 168 10.10 4.74 -15.15
N GLU A 169 9.98 5.87 -14.45
CA GLU A 169 10.48 6.01 -13.06
C GLU A 169 9.58 5.33 -12.01
N LYS A 170 8.33 4.99 -12.37
CA LYS A 170 7.37 4.38 -11.44
C LYS A 170 7.14 2.91 -11.79
N LEU A 171 6.93 2.11 -10.73
CA LEU A 171 6.63 0.69 -10.85
C LEU A 171 5.12 0.47 -10.88
N SER A 172 4.64 -0.23 -11.91
CA SER A 172 3.26 -0.70 -12.01
C SER A 172 3.14 -2.07 -11.33
N ALA A 173 2.13 -2.26 -10.49
CA ALA A 173 1.85 -3.56 -9.88
C ALA A 173 1.20 -4.49 -10.91
N THR A 174 1.81 -5.64 -11.16
CA THR A 174 1.32 -6.66 -12.11
C THR A 174 0.78 -7.90 -11.42
N GLU A 175 1.24 -8.19 -10.19
CA GLU A 175 0.69 -9.25 -9.35
C GLU A 175 0.62 -8.80 -7.89
N SER A 176 -0.48 -9.12 -7.22
CA SER A 176 -0.66 -9.00 -5.78
C SER A 176 -1.11 -10.32 -5.16
N VAL A 177 -0.81 -10.49 -3.88
CA VAL A 177 -1.35 -11.56 -3.04
C VAL A 177 -2.33 -10.94 -2.05
N TYR A 178 -3.53 -11.50 -1.98
CA TYR A 178 -4.58 -11.07 -1.05
C TYR A 178 -4.92 -12.23 -0.11
N ALA A 179 -4.54 -12.11 1.16
CA ALA A 179 -4.92 -13.05 2.21
C ALA A 179 -6.38 -12.81 2.61
N VAL A 180 -7.23 -13.83 2.42
CA VAL A 180 -8.66 -13.75 2.70
C VAL A 180 -9.03 -14.88 3.65
N HIS A 181 -9.81 -14.57 4.68
CA HIS A 181 -10.22 -15.60 5.63
C HIS A 181 -11.17 -16.61 4.96
N LYS A 182 -10.94 -17.92 5.14
CA LYS A 182 -11.75 -18.98 4.50
C LYS A 182 -13.25 -18.79 4.72
N ASN A 183 -13.66 -18.50 5.95
CA ASN A 183 -15.07 -18.28 6.28
C ASN A 183 -15.67 -17.07 5.55
N PHE A 184 -14.92 -15.98 5.40
CA PHE A 184 -15.41 -14.81 4.67
C PHE A 184 -15.55 -15.15 3.19
N ALA A 185 -14.54 -15.75 2.57
CA ALA A 185 -14.60 -16.18 1.17
C ALA A 185 -15.76 -17.15 0.88
N GLN A 186 -16.01 -18.10 1.78
CA GLN A 186 -17.15 -19.01 1.70
C GLN A 186 -18.48 -18.25 1.72
N GLN A 187 -18.64 -17.27 2.62
CA GLN A 187 -19.85 -16.46 2.71
C GLN A 187 -20.06 -15.57 1.47
N VAL A 188 -18.99 -14.97 0.91
CA VAL A 188 -19.07 -14.22 -0.35
C VAL A 188 -19.53 -15.15 -1.48
N TYR A 189 -18.93 -16.33 -1.59
CA TYR A 189 -19.33 -17.34 -2.57
C TYR A 189 -20.79 -17.78 -2.39
N ASP A 190 -21.20 -18.11 -1.17
CA ASP A 190 -22.57 -18.55 -0.87
C ASP A 190 -23.61 -17.48 -1.17
N ALA A 191 -23.27 -16.20 -0.98
CA ALA A 191 -24.13 -15.09 -1.38
C ALA A 191 -24.33 -15.00 -2.90
N CYS A 192 -23.38 -15.50 -3.69
CA CYS A 192 -23.37 -15.39 -5.15
C CYS A 192 -23.69 -16.69 -5.92
N LYS A 193 -23.50 -17.87 -5.33
CA LYS A 193 -23.52 -19.16 -6.06
C LYS A 193 -24.85 -19.48 -6.74
N ASP A 194 -25.95 -18.99 -6.17
CA ASP A 194 -27.31 -19.16 -6.68
C ASP A 194 -27.90 -17.87 -7.26
N ALA A 195 -27.14 -16.76 -7.25
CA ALA A 195 -27.54 -15.53 -7.91
C ALA A 195 -27.69 -15.77 -9.42
N ARG A 196 -28.76 -15.24 -10.00
CA ARG A 196 -29.06 -15.37 -11.43
C ARG A 196 -28.98 -14.02 -12.09
N THR A 197 -28.50 -13.99 -13.33
CA THR A 197 -28.55 -12.79 -14.14
C THR A 197 -29.99 -12.46 -14.45
N HIS A 198 -30.43 -11.24 -14.14
CA HIS A 198 -31.79 -10.82 -14.46
C HIS A 198 -32.03 -10.71 -15.97
N VAL A 199 -30.98 -10.57 -16.78
CA VAL A 199 -31.06 -10.46 -18.23
C VAL A 199 -31.27 -11.81 -18.91
N PHE A 200 -30.55 -12.86 -18.48
CA PHE A 200 -30.56 -14.17 -19.15
C PHE A 200 -31.19 -15.31 -18.32
N GLY A 201 -31.48 -15.07 -17.04
CA GLY A 201 -32.04 -16.10 -16.14
C GLY A 201 -31.06 -17.25 -15.80
N VAL A 202 -29.79 -17.13 -16.16
CA VAL A 202 -28.75 -18.15 -15.89
C VAL A 202 -27.96 -17.80 -14.63
N LYS A 203 -27.33 -18.80 -14.00
CA LYS A 203 -26.52 -18.56 -12.79
C LYS A 203 -25.33 -17.66 -13.11
N LEU A 204 -25.07 -16.69 -12.24
CA LEU A 204 -23.94 -15.77 -12.34
C LEU A 204 -22.60 -16.50 -12.40
N MET A 205 -22.47 -17.61 -11.65
CA MET A 205 -21.25 -18.44 -11.63
C MET A 205 -20.91 -19.07 -12.99
N ASN A 206 -21.84 -19.11 -13.95
CA ASN A 206 -21.50 -19.52 -15.32
C ASN A 206 -20.54 -18.53 -16.00
N PHE A 207 -20.56 -17.26 -15.59
CA PHE A 207 -19.68 -16.21 -16.09
C PHE A 207 -18.52 -15.93 -15.15
N MET A 208 -18.72 -16.11 -13.83
CA MET A 208 -17.77 -15.66 -12.81
C MET A 208 -16.89 -16.76 -12.19
N CYS A 209 -16.79 -17.93 -12.80
CA CYS A 209 -16.00 -19.04 -12.23
C CYS A 209 -14.96 -19.63 -13.20
N GLY A 210 -14.62 -18.88 -14.25
CA GLY A 210 -13.58 -19.24 -15.22
C GLY A 210 -13.87 -20.51 -16.02
N LYS A 211 -12.80 -21.22 -16.42
CA LYS A 211 -12.89 -22.44 -17.25
C LYS A 211 -13.71 -23.53 -16.54
N GLY A 212 -14.81 -23.93 -17.16
CA GLY A 212 -15.78 -24.89 -16.61
C GLY A 212 -17.09 -24.26 -16.14
N GLY A 213 -17.16 -22.92 -16.08
CA GLY A 213 -18.36 -22.18 -15.68
C GLY A 213 -18.82 -22.56 -14.27
N GLY A 214 -20.14 -22.59 -14.06
CA GLY A 214 -20.71 -22.91 -12.75
C GLY A 214 -20.51 -24.37 -12.29
N ARG A 215 -20.05 -25.27 -13.17
CA ARG A 215 -19.82 -26.69 -12.82
C ARG A 215 -18.56 -26.80 -11.96
N ASN A 216 -18.67 -27.39 -10.77
CA ASN A 216 -17.58 -27.52 -9.81
C ASN A 216 -16.95 -26.18 -9.38
N CYS A 217 -17.75 -25.11 -9.40
CA CYS A 217 -17.33 -23.82 -8.87
C CYS A 217 -17.20 -23.89 -7.35
N SER A 218 -16.08 -23.41 -6.81
CA SER A 218 -15.79 -23.33 -5.37
C SER A 218 -15.43 -21.90 -4.98
N PRO A 219 -15.37 -21.55 -3.68
CA PRO A 219 -14.93 -20.21 -3.27
C PRO A 219 -13.57 -19.83 -3.84
N GLN A 220 -12.59 -20.75 -3.82
CA GLN A 220 -11.28 -20.51 -4.40
C GLN A 220 -11.38 -20.24 -5.91
N ARG A 221 -12.08 -21.06 -6.68
CA ARG A 221 -12.19 -20.86 -8.14
C ARG A 221 -12.92 -19.57 -8.51
N PHE A 222 -13.94 -19.20 -7.73
CA PHE A 222 -14.62 -17.93 -7.89
C PHE A 222 -13.65 -16.77 -7.67
N LEU A 223 -12.89 -16.76 -6.57
CA LEU A 223 -11.92 -15.68 -6.30
C LEU A 223 -10.72 -15.70 -7.27
N ASP A 224 -10.29 -16.86 -7.72
CA ASP A 224 -9.25 -16.99 -8.75
C ASP A 224 -9.70 -16.31 -10.04
N PHE A 225 -10.98 -16.45 -10.42
CA PHE A 225 -11.55 -15.74 -11.57
C PHE A 225 -11.62 -14.23 -11.32
N VAL A 226 -12.05 -13.80 -10.13
CA VAL A 226 -12.11 -12.38 -9.76
C VAL A 226 -10.72 -11.73 -9.86
N GLY A 227 -9.68 -12.45 -9.50
CA GLY A 227 -8.29 -12.00 -9.58
C GLY A 227 -7.58 -12.31 -10.90
N ALA A 228 -8.25 -12.94 -11.87
CA ALA A 228 -7.64 -13.33 -13.13
C ALA A 228 -7.51 -12.14 -14.09
N VAL A 229 -6.38 -12.06 -14.77
CA VAL A 229 -6.13 -11.09 -15.86
C VAL A 229 -6.77 -11.55 -17.17
N TYR A 230 -6.76 -10.69 -18.19
CA TYR A 230 -7.39 -10.99 -19.47
C TYR A 230 -6.81 -12.24 -20.15
N SER A 231 -5.50 -12.43 -20.15
CA SER A 231 -4.84 -13.63 -20.71
C SER A 231 -5.22 -14.93 -19.99
N GLU A 232 -5.76 -14.85 -18.77
CA GLU A 232 -6.31 -15.99 -18.03
C GLU A 232 -7.83 -16.15 -18.18
N GLY A 233 -8.48 -15.26 -18.94
CA GLY A 233 -9.93 -15.21 -19.16
C GLY A 233 -10.71 -14.45 -18.08
N GLY A 234 -10.02 -13.66 -17.24
CA GLY A 234 -10.64 -12.78 -16.25
C GLY A 234 -10.71 -11.32 -16.73
N TYR A 235 -10.99 -10.43 -15.77
CA TYR A 235 -11.21 -9.00 -16.03
C TYR A 235 -10.38 -8.10 -15.10
N SER A 236 -9.58 -8.67 -14.21
CA SER A 236 -8.78 -7.90 -13.26
C SER A 236 -7.66 -7.17 -13.99
N PRO A 237 -7.40 -5.88 -13.68
CA PRO A 237 -6.32 -5.12 -14.32
C PRO A 237 -4.93 -5.68 -14.00
N LEU A 238 -4.75 -6.30 -12.83
CA LEU A 238 -3.54 -7.04 -12.45
C LEU A 238 -3.92 -8.42 -11.92
N LYS A 239 -2.95 -9.34 -11.83
CA LYS A 239 -3.19 -10.64 -11.21
C LYS A 239 -3.38 -10.46 -9.70
N ILE A 240 -4.50 -10.94 -9.16
CA ILE A 240 -4.72 -11.01 -7.71
C ILE A 240 -4.77 -12.48 -7.31
N ARG A 241 -3.76 -12.92 -6.57
CA ARG A 241 -3.71 -14.26 -5.99
C ARG A 241 -4.42 -14.26 -4.64
N HIS A 242 -5.65 -14.73 -4.62
CA HIS A 242 -6.41 -14.90 -3.38
C HIS A 242 -5.93 -16.14 -2.63
N VAL A 243 -5.45 -15.97 -1.40
CA VAL A 243 -5.03 -17.07 -0.54
C VAL A 243 -6.06 -17.24 0.56
N LEU A 244 -6.84 -18.33 0.50
CA LEU A 244 -7.85 -18.67 1.49
C LEU A 244 -7.23 -19.37 2.70
N THR A 245 -7.10 -18.65 3.80
CA THR A 245 -6.40 -19.12 5.01
C THR A 245 -7.17 -18.74 6.28
N GLU A 246 -6.89 -19.39 7.40
CA GLU A 246 -7.43 -19.04 8.74
C GLU A 246 -6.35 -18.41 9.63
N SER A 247 -5.10 -18.42 9.17
CA SER A 247 -3.94 -17.93 9.92
C SER A 247 -3.09 -17.01 9.03
N PRO A 248 -2.28 -16.14 9.63
CA PRO A 248 -1.41 -15.22 8.89
C PRO A 248 -0.47 -15.97 7.94
N ILE A 249 -0.16 -15.33 6.82
CA ILE A 249 0.80 -15.84 5.83
C ILE A 249 1.91 -14.81 5.59
N THR A 250 3.08 -15.28 5.15
CA THR A 250 4.19 -14.38 4.82
C THR A 250 4.41 -14.35 3.31
N VAL A 251 4.44 -13.14 2.74
CA VAL A 251 4.71 -12.89 1.31
C VAL A 251 5.82 -11.86 1.24
N ASN A 252 6.97 -12.21 0.64
CA ASN A 252 8.10 -11.30 0.47
C ASN A 252 8.55 -10.58 1.77
N GLY A 253 8.48 -11.29 2.90
CA GLY A 253 8.82 -10.75 4.23
C GLY A 253 7.72 -9.91 4.89
N GLN A 254 6.59 -9.68 4.22
CA GLN A 254 5.40 -9.02 4.78
C GLN A 254 4.45 -10.10 5.34
N THR A 255 4.06 -9.96 6.61
CA THR A 255 3.01 -10.81 7.21
C THR A 255 1.64 -10.22 6.86
N LEU A 256 0.78 -11.05 6.29
CA LEU A 256 -0.59 -10.72 5.92
C LEU A 256 -1.57 -11.42 6.85
N GLU A 257 -2.37 -10.62 7.53
CA GLU A 257 -3.52 -11.06 8.31
C GLU A 257 -4.70 -11.34 7.37
N PRO A 258 -5.39 -12.49 7.46
CA PRO A 258 -6.47 -12.80 6.53
C PRO A 258 -7.65 -11.84 6.71
N PHE A 259 -8.08 -11.18 5.64
CA PHE A 259 -9.22 -10.27 5.67
C PHE A 259 -10.52 -11.01 6.04
N ASN A 260 -11.17 -10.58 7.12
CA ASN A 260 -12.33 -11.27 7.71
C ASN A 260 -13.40 -10.30 8.27
N PRO A 261 -14.04 -9.48 7.41
CA PRO A 261 -15.13 -8.61 7.86
C PRO A 261 -16.41 -9.42 8.07
N LYS A 262 -17.41 -8.77 8.68
CA LYS A 262 -18.78 -9.27 8.64
C LYS A 262 -19.35 -9.13 7.22
N ILE A 263 -20.19 -10.07 6.82
CA ILE A 263 -20.92 -10.04 5.56
C ILE A 263 -21.96 -8.90 5.58
N LEU A 264 -22.19 -8.27 4.42
CA LEU A 264 -23.13 -7.15 4.18
C LEU A 264 -24.47 -7.61 3.60
#